data_AF-A0A3D8HSF9-F1
#
_entry.id   AF-A0A3D8HSF9-F1
#
_cell.length_a   1.000
_cell.length_b   1.000
_cell.length_c   1.000
_cell.angle_alpha   90.00
_cell.angle_beta   90.00
_cell.angle_gamma   90.00
#
_symmetry.space_group_name_H-M   'P 1'
#
loop_
_entity.id
_entity.type
_entity.pdbx_description
1 polymer ?
#
loop_
_entity_poly.entity_id
_entity_poly.type
_entity_poly.pdbx_seq_one_letter_code
_entity_poly.pdbx_strand_id
1 'polypeptide(L)'
;MLSSEFDYILAKDTLQNPKDSSEVIEVGGKTSSSSLFRFCKQHNLGGLEFLRSLPGSVGGLVKMNAGMKQYEIKDTLLEVCIDGIWRSDFTLSYRSSDIAGIISAARFRLKKGFDSSLLEQFKAMRSTHPKEPSCGSCFKNPSGDYAGRLIEAVGLKGVEQNGVGFSPHHANFLVNFGVKSTQASPTKTNLVQADSTKTNFTKIDFYQAEFADALAMIELAKKRVKERFGIELVPEVQIVR
;
A
#
# COMPACT_ATOMS: atom_id res chain seq x y z
N MET A 1 3.42 2.15 -18.94
CA MET A 1 4.47 1.73 -17.98
C MET A 1 5.83 2.16 -18.53
N LEU A 2 6.77 2.53 -17.65
CA LEU A 2 8.15 2.85 -18.06
C LEU A 2 8.84 1.63 -18.71
N SER A 3 9.71 1.88 -19.69
CA SER A 3 10.59 0.89 -20.35
C SER A 3 11.70 0.43 -19.40
N SER A 4 12.42 -0.64 -19.76
CA SER A 4 13.52 -1.20 -18.95
C SER A 4 14.73 -0.26 -18.82
N GLU A 5 14.88 0.73 -19.70
CA GLU A 5 15.95 1.73 -19.60
C GLU A 5 15.82 2.60 -18.33
N PHE A 6 14.63 2.65 -17.70
CA PHE A 6 14.39 3.33 -16.43
C PHE A 6 14.46 2.38 -15.23
N ASP A 7 15.04 1.19 -15.37
CA ASP A 7 15.34 0.27 -14.27
C ASP A 7 16.85 0.18 -14.05
N TYR A 8 17.37 1.09 -13.23
CA TYR A 8 18.79 1.19 -12.93
C TYR A 8 19.02 1.84 -11.56
N ILE A 9 20.23 1.62 -11.02
CA ILE A 9 20.75 2.36 -9.87
C ILE A 9 22.19 2.76 -10.22
N LEU A 10 22.47 4.06 -10.16
CA LEU A 10 23.80 4.63 -10.39
C LEU A 10 24.27 5.33 -9.12
N ALA A 11 25.44 4.96 -8.62
CA ALA A 11 26.14 5.80 -7.65
C ALA A 11 26.60 7.08 -8.36
N LYS A 12 26.33 8.24 -7.78
CA LYS A 12 26.87 9.52 -8.25
C LYS A 12 28.05 9.87 -7.36
N ASP A 13 29.19 10.17 -7.98
CA ASP A 13 30.36 10.64 -7.25
C ASP A 13 29.99 11.88 -6.44
N THR A 14 30.12 11.75 -5.12
CA THR A 14 29.84 12.83 -4.18
C THR A 14 31.15 13.57 -3.94
N LEU A 15 31.54 14.40 -4.91
CA LEU A 15 32.52 15.45 -4.64
C LEU A 15 31.78 16.60 -3.97
N GLN A 16 32.05 16.87 -2.68
CA GLN A 16 32.24 18.26 -2.17
C GLN A 16 32.52 18.42 -0.66
N ASN A 17 32.50 17.37 0.18
CA ASN A 17 32.97 17.54 1.56
C ASN A 17 33.49 16.24 2.19
N PRO A 18 34.79 16.10 2.52
CA PRO A 18 35.33 14.90 3.17
C PRO A 18 34.78 14.64 4.59
N LYS A 19 33.99 15.56 5.15
CA LYS A 19 33.27 15.38 6.43
C LYS A 19 31.83 14.86 6.26
N ASP A 20 31.30 14.83 5.05
CA ASP A 20 29.96 14.33 4.76
C ASP A 20 30.05 12.87 4.30
N SER A 21 29.58 11.95 5.16
CA SER A 21 29.55 10.51 4.85
C SER A 21 28.30 10.09 4.08
N SER A 22 27.58 11.06 3.50
CA SER A 22 26.44 10.79 2.64
C SER A 22 26.85 10.49 1.20
N GLU A 23 26.15 9.54 0.59
CA GLU A 23 26.26 9.20 -0.82
C GLU A 23 24.99 9.60 -1.55
N VAL A 24 25.14 10.06 -2.79
CA VAL A 24 24.02 10.31 -3.68
C VAL A 24 23.89 9.18 -4.67
N ILE A 25 22.68 8.64 -4.78
CA ILE A 25 22.34 7.64 -5.80
C ILE A 25 21.26 8.19 -6.72
N GLU A 26 21.35 7.86 -8.00
CA GLU A 26 20.29 8.08 -8.98
C GLU A 26 19.63 6.74 -9.29
N VAL A 27 18.30 6.73 -9.24
CA VAL A 27 17.51 5.51 -9.37
C VAL A 27 16.44 5.74 -10.43
N GLY A 28 16.37 4.83 -11.41
CA GLY A 28 15.35 4.86 -12.43
C GLY A 28 13.95 4.64 -11.85
N GLY A 29 12.94 5.31 -12.40
CA GLY A 29 11.58 5.32 -11.89
C GLY A 29 10.87 3.96 -11.95
N LYS A 30 11.35 3.03 -12.77
CA LYS A 30 10.85 1.65 -12.87
C LYS A 30 11.42 0.74 -11.78
N THR A 31 12.58 1.08 -11.22
CA THR A 31 13.27 0.23 -10.25
C THR A 31 12.38 -0.09 -9.07
N SER A 32 12.32 -1.38 -8.72
CA SER A 32 11.48 -1.84 -7.63
C SER A 32 12.04 -1.42 -6.27
N SER A 33 11.14 -1.15 -5.31
CA SER A 33 11.45 -1.05 -3.88
C SER A 33 12.42 -2.12 -3.39
N SER A 34 12.21 -3.38 -3.82
CA SER A 34 13.03 -4.52 -3.42
C SER A 34 14.45 -4.48 -4.01
N SER A 35 14.60 -4.00 -5.25
CA SER A 35 15.92 -3.80 -5.87
C SER A 35 16.68 -2.67 -5.16
N LEU A 36 16.01 -1.54 -4.93
CA LEU A 36 16.60 -0.41 -4.23
C LEU A 36 17.01 -0.76 -2.79
N PHE A 37 16.15 -1.49 -2.06
CA PHE A 37 16.47 -2.00 -0.73
C PHE A 37 17.73 -2.88 -0.73
N ARG A 38 17.84 -3.83 -1.66
CA ARG A 38 19.00 -4.74 -1.76
C ARG A 38 20.28 -3.97 -2.05
N PHE A 39 20.21 -3.00 -2.96
CA PHE A 39 21.33 -2.12 -3.26
C PHE A 39 21.79 -1.37 -2.00
N CYS A 40 20.86 -0.71 -1.28
CA CYS A 40 21.19 0.03 -0.06
C CYS A 40 21.86 -0.89 0.98
N LYS A 41 21.32 -2.10 1.17
CA LYS A 41 21.91 -3.11 2.07
C LYS A 41 23.32 -3.52 1.65
N GLN A 42 23.55 -3.80 0.36
CA GLN A 42 24.85 -4.26 -0.16
C GLN A 42 25.92 -3.17 -0.07
N HIS A 43 25.54 -1.91 -0.23
CA HIS A 43 26.44 -0.75 -0.22
C HIS A 43 26.52 -0.04 1.15
N ASN A 44 25.92 -0.62 2.18
CA ASN A 44 25.86 -0.08 3.54
C ASN A 44 25.29 1.36 3.59
N LEU A 45 24.17 1.59 2.90
CA LEU A 45 23.46 2.87 2.82
C LEU A 45 22.16 2.81 3.62
N GLY A 46 22.00 3.70 4.59
CA GLY A 46 20.82 3.80 5.44
C GLY A 46 19.84 4.90 5.01
N GLY A 47 18.62 4.82 5.55
CA GLY A 47 17.51 5.77 5.30
C GLY A 47 16.38 5.22 4.44
N LEU A 48 16.54 4.03 3.85
CA LEU A 48 15.56 3.37 2.97
C LEU A 48 15.26 1.92 3.38
N GLU A 49 15.58 1.53 4.61
CA GLU A 49 15.38 0.18 5.15
C GLU A 49 13.90 -0.25 5.10
N PHE A 50 12.99 0.72 5.28
CA PHE A 50 11.54 0.51 5.27
C PHE A 50 11.01 -0.01 3.92
N LEU A 51 11.76 0.18 2.83
CA LEU A 51 11.42 -0.34 1.51
C LEU A 51 11.34 -1.88 1.48
N ARG A 52 11.93 -2.58 2.46
CA ARG A 52 11.81 -4.04 2.59
C ARG A 52 10.36 -4.53 2.59
N SER A 53 9.44 -3.71 3.12
CA SER A 53 8.04 -4.07 3.38
C SER A 53 7.03 -3.24 2.56
N LEU A 54 7.50 -2.33 1.71
CA LEU A 54 6.68 -1.53 0.81
C LEU A 54 6.82 -2.00 -0.65
N PRO A 55 5.74 -2.44 -1.31
CA PRO A 55 5.77 -2.76 -2.73
C PRO A 55 5.70 -1.49 -3.60
N GLY A 56 6.05 -1.63 -4.89
CA GLY A 56 5.96 -0.54 -5.87
C GLY A 56 7.30 -0.21 -6.52
N SER A 57 7.25 0.61 -7.57
CA SER A 57 8.43 1.19 -8.21
C SER A 57 8.80 2.53 -7.58
N VAL A 58 10.05 2.96 -7.76
CA VAL A 58 10.54 4.24 -7.24
C VAL A 58 9.67 5.41 -7.67
N GLY A 59 9.23 5.48 -8.93
CA GLY A 59 8.34 6.55 -9.39
C GLY A 59 7.02 6.60 -8.63
N GLY A 60 6.41 5.43 -8.36
CA GLY A 60 5.17 5.35 -7.56
C GLY A 60 5.40 5.70 -6.09
N LEU A 61 6.52 5.26 -5.51
CA LEU A 61 6.89 5.58 -4.14
C LEU A 61 7.10 7.09 -3.95
N VAL A 62 7.80 7.74 -4.88
CA VAL A 62 8.00 9.19 -4.89
C VAL A 62 6.67 9.92 -5.04
N LYS A 63 5.84 9.54 -6.03
CA LYS A 63 4.54 10.19 -6.26
C LYS A 63 3.66 10.19 -5.02
N MET A 64 3.70 9.12 -4.24
CA MET A 64 2.89 8.95 -3.05
C MET A 64 3.57 9.38 -1.74
N ASN A 65 4.79 9.92 -1.77
CA ASN A 65 5.62 10.07 -0.57
C ASN A 65 5.52 8.83 0.34
N ALA A 66 5.77 7.67 -0.25
CA ALA A 66 5.54 6.40 0.42
C ALA A 66 6.35 6.32 1.72
N GLY A 67 5.78 5.68 2.73
CA GLY A 67 6.42 5.64 4.04
C GLY A 67 5.84 4.61 4.98
N MET A 68 6.57 4.32 6.05
CA MET A 68 6.16 3.42 7.11
C MET A 68 6.50 4.06 8.46
N LYS A 69 5.48 4.32 9.28
CA LYS A 69 5.60 5.08 10.54
C LYS A 69 6.26 6.46 10.30
N GLN A 70 7.40 6.71 10.93
CA GLN A 70 8.14 7.96 10.83
C GLN A 70 9.05 8.07 9.60
N TYR A 71 9.21 6.99 8.82
CA TYR A 71 10.10 6.97 7.66
C TYR A 71 9.31 7.25 6.39
N GLU A 72 9.72 8.25 5.61
CA GLU A 72 9.11 8.63 4.35
C GLU A 72 10.16 8.86 3.26
N ILE A 73 9.75 8.72 1.99
CA ILE A 73 10.63 8.97 0.83
C ILE A 73 11.25 10.37 0.89
N LYS A 74 10.50 11.39 1.31
CA LYS A 74 10.98 12.78 1.41
C LYS A 74 12.20 12.94 2.33
N ASP A 75 12.43 12.02 3.27
CA ASP A 75 13.52 12.15 4.26
C ASP A 75 14.90 11.95 3.62
N THR A 76 14.94 11.37 2.42
CA THR A 76 16.17 11.08 1.66
C THR A 76 16.15 11.63 0.23
N LEU A 77 14.99 12.01 -0.30
CA LEU A 77 14.82 12.48 -1.67
C LEU A 77 15.47 13.87 -1.87
N LEU A 78 16.26 14.01 -2.93
CA LEU A 78 16.89 15.28 -3.34
C LEU A 78 16.22 15.89 -4.56
N GLU A 79 16.14 15.11 -5.64
CA GLU A 79 15.70 15.58 -6.94
C GLU A 79 14.89 14.49 -7.63
N VAL A 80 14.02 14.90 -8.54
CA VAL A 80 13.18 14.00 -9.34
C VAL A 80 13.27 14.42 -10.80
N CYS A 81 13.44 13.45 -11.69
CA CYS A 81 13.36 13.67 -13.13
C CYS A 81 11.90 13.54 -13.56
N ILE A 82 11.29 14.66 -13.90
CA ILE A 82 9.88 14.80 -14.28
C ILE A 82 9.84 15.14 -15.76
N ASP A 83 9.26 14.25 -16.57
CA ASP A 83 9.17 14.40 -18.03
C ASP A 83 10.54 14.69 -18.69
N GLY A 84 11.61 14.11 -18.14
CA GLY A 84 12.99 14.28 -18.61
C GLY A 84 13.75 15.45 -18.01
N ILE A 85 13.12 16.25 -17.14
CA ILE A 85 13.74 17.44 -16.51
C ILE A 85 13.96 17.17 -15.02
N TRP A 86 15.20 17.30 -14.56
CA TRP A 86 15.54 17.24 -13.14
C TRP A 86 15.04 18.48 -12.39
N ARG A 87 14.35 18.24 -11.28
CA ARG A 87 13.73 19.27 -10.43
C ARG A 87 13.96 18.95 -8.96
N SER A 88 13.95 19.98 -8.13
CA SER A 88 13.91 19.91 -6.66
C SER A 88 12.81 20.80 -6.06
N ASP A 89 12.12 21.56 -6.91
CA ASP A 89 11.01 22.45 -6.62
C ASP A 89 9.68 21.69 -6.61
N PHE A 90 9.51 20.80 -5.62
CA PHE A 90 8.27 20.06 -5.41
C PHE A 90 7.97 19.89 -3.92
N THR A 91 6.72 19.58 -3.60
CA THR A 91 6.26 19.36 -2.23
C THR A 91 5.81 17.92 -2.04
N LEU A 92 6.42 17.21 -1.08
CA LEU A 92 5.91 15.93 -0.58
C LEU A 92 5.17 16.15 0.73
N SER A 93 3.92 15.71 0.77
CA SER A 93 3.05 15.72 1.95
C SER A 93 2.68 14.29 2.35
N TYR A 94 1.96 14.13 3.46
CA TYR A 94 1.52 12.79 3.90
C TYR A 94 0.69 12.09 2.81
N ARG A 95 1.26 11.00 2.27
CA ARG A 95 0.66 10.18 1.19
C ARG A 95 0.31 10.99 -0.07
N SER A 96 1.12 11.98 -0.43
CA SER A 96 0.86 12.86 -1.58
C SER A 96 2.10 13.61 -2.05
N SER A 97 2.08 14.02 -3.32
CA SER A 97 2.99 15.02 -3.88
C SER A 97 2.27 15.88 -4.93
N ASP A 98 2.72 17.12 -5.08
CA ASP A 98 2.27 18.07 -6.12
C ASP A 98 2.90 17.79 -7.51
N ILE A 99 3.81 16.82 -7.60
CA ILE A 99 4.51 16.45 -8.83
C ILE A 99 3.52 16.08 -9.94
N ALA A 100 3.44 16.89 -11.00
CA ALA A 100 2.71 16.58 -12.22
C ALA A 100 3.66 15.97 -13.26
N GLY A 101 3.19 15.02 -14.07
CA GLY A 101 3.99 14.39 -15.12
C GLY A 101 4.57 13.03 -14.75
N ILE A 102 5.44 12.50 -15.62
CA ILE A 102 6.04 11.17 -15.49
C ILE A 102 7.34 11.28 -14.70
N ILE A 103 7.37 10.63 -13.54
CA ILE A 103 8.61 10.45 -12.76
C ILE A 103 9.44 9.33 -13.40
N SER A 104 10.50 9.71 -14.12
CA SER A 104 11.37 8.78 -14.84
C SER A 104 12.62 8.39 -14.05
N ALA A 105 13.03 9.18 -13.06
CA ALA A 105 14.12 8.89 -12.13
C ALA A 105 14.02 9.75 -10.86
N ALA A 106 14.75 9.35 -9.81
CA ALA A 106 14.87 10.11 -8.57
C ALA A 106 16.30 10.02 -8.02
N ARG A 107 16.75 11.07 -7.33
CA ARG A 107 18.03 11.10 -6.61
C ARG A 107 17.80 11.12 -5.12
N PHE A 108 18.55 10.28 -4.42
CA PHE A 108 18.47 10.14 -2.96
C PHE A 108 19.82 10.45 -2.33
N ARG A 109 19.82 11.19 -1.22
CA ARG A 109 20.97 11.35 -0.33
C ARG A 109 20.83 10.38 0.82
N LEU A 110 21.73 9.42 0.89
CA LEU A 110 21.73 8.35 1.88
C LEU A 110 22.98 8.44 2.74
N LYS A 111 22.89 8.08 4.01
CA LYS A 111 24.04 8.06 4.92
C LYS A 111 24.66 6.67 4.94
N LYS A 112 25.98 6.58 5.16
CA LYS A 112 26.59 5.30 5.51
C LYS A 112 26.01 4.75 6.82
N GLY A 113 25.82 3.43 6.84
CA GLY A 113 25.30 2.69 8.00
C GLY A 113 23.88 2.21 7.78
N PHE A 114 23.72 1.10 7.06
CA PHE A 114 22.44 0.41 6.92
C PHE A 114 22.07 -0.25 8.25
N ASP A 115 20.90 0.09 8.81
CA ASP A 115 20.46 -0.45 10.09
C ASP A 115 19.63 -1.74 9.91
N SER A 116 20.29 -2.89 10.04
CA SER A 116 19.62 -4.18 9.95
C SER A 116 18.64 -4.46 11.11
N SER A 117 18.73 -3.74 12.24
CA SER A 117 17.84 -3.95 13.38
C SER A 117 16.40 -3.53 13.08
N LEU A 118 16.21 -2.58 12.15
CA LEU A 118 14.90 -2.11 11.70
C LEU A 118 14.14 -3.19 10.90
N LEU A 119 14.83 -4.19 10.35
CA LEU A 119 14.22 -5.17 9.47
C LEU A 119 13.19 -6.05 10.18
N GLU A 120 13.47 -6.49 11.40
CA GLU A 120 12.51 -7.29 12.17
C GLU A 120 11.29 -6.44 12.55
N GLN A 121 11.46 -5.14 12.80
CA GLN A 121 10.35 -4.22 13.02
C GLN A 121 9.45 -4.09 11.77
N PHE A 122 10.05 -3.89 10.59
CA PHE A 122 9.32 -3.80 9.32
C PHE A 122 8.66 -5.12 8.90
N LYS A 123 9.28 -6.24 9.25
CA LYS A 123 8.74 -7.58 9.01
C LYS A 123 7.55 -7.88 9.93
N ALA A 124 7.64 -7.52 11.21
CA ALA A 124 6.53 -7.65 12.16
C ALA A 124 5.34 -6.75 11.79
N MET A 125 5.58 -5.57 11.21
CA MET A 125 4.48 -4.76 10.65
C MET A 125 3.82 -5.45 9.46
N ARG A 126 4.62 -5.97 8.51
CA ARG A 126 4.11 -6.64 7.32
C ARG A 126 3.34 -7.93 7.64
N SER A 127 3.66 -8.63 8.73
CA SER A 127 2.93 -9.84 9.12
C SER A 127 1.47 -9.58 9.52
N THR A 128 1.13 -8.34 9.85
CA THR A 128 -0.26 -7.93 10.12
C THR A 128 -1.06 -7.62 8.84
N HIS A 129 -0.40 -7.53 7.68
CA HIS A 129 -1.08 -7.25 6.41
C HIS A 129 -1.69 -8.52 5.83
N PRO A 130 -2.84 -8.43 5.14
CA PRO A 130 -3.42 -9.57 4.42
C PRO A 130 -2.46 -10.12 3.36
N LYS A 131 -2.57 -11.43 3.11
CA LYS A 131 -1.85 -12.13 2.04
C LYS A 131 -2.64 -12.11 0.73
N GLU A 132 -3.94 -11.90 0.83
CA GLU A 132 -4.88 -11.76 -0.27
C GLU A 132 -4.54 -10.53 -1.12
N PRO A 133 -4.88 -10.54 -2.43
CA PRO A 133 -4.75 -9.38 -3.28
C PRO A 133 -5.45 -8.15 -2.67
N SER A 134 -4.72 -7.06 -2.52
CA SER A 134 -5.22 -5.78 -2.00
C SER A 134 -4.44 -4.62 -2.58
N CYS A 135 -5.02 -3.42 -2.49
CA CYS A 135 -4.33 -2.18 -2.84
C CYS A 135 -3.62 -1.53 -1.64
N GLY A 136 -3.35 -2.30 -0.58
CA GLY A 136 -2.81 -1.76 0.68
C GLY A 136 -3.88 -1.10 1.56
N SER A 137 -3.46 -0.12 2.35
CA SER A 137 -4.39 0.71 3.12
C SER A 137 -5.28 1.50 2.17
N CYS A 138 -6.59 1.37 2.34
CA CYS A 138 -7.58 1.98 1.49
C CYS A 138 -7.73 3.49 1.77
N PHE A 139 -7.57 3.89 3.03
CA PHE A 139 -7.70 5.27 3.48
C PHE A 139 -6.44 5.77 4.18
N LYS A 140 -6.18 7.08 4.03
CA LYS A 140 -5.19 7.80 4.84
C LYS A 140 -5.64 7.83 6.30
N ASN A 141 -4.70 7.85 7.24
CA ASN A 141 -5.05 8.09 8.63
C ASN A 141 -5.50 9.55 8.81
N PRO A 142 -6.67 9.80 9.42
CA PRO A 142 -7.09 11.15 9.80
C PRO A 142 -6.22 11.69 10.95
N SER A 143 -6.24 13.00 11.16
CA SER A 143 -5.47 13.63 12.23
C SER A 143 -5.89 13.08 13.61
N GLY A 144 -4.93 12.61 14.39
CA GLY A 144 -5.16 12.12 15.76
C GLY A 144 -5.81 10.73 15.87
N ASP A 145 -6.03 10.02 14.76
CA ASP A 145 -6.72 8.73 14.77
C ASP A 145 -6.25 7.80 13.64
N TYR A 146 -6.72 6.55 13.64
CA TYR A 146 -6.36 5.52 12.67
C TYR A 146 -7.57 5.07 11.88
N ALA A 147 -7.49 5.13 10.55
CA ALA A 147 -8.59 4.71 9.68
C ALA A 147 -9.00 3.25 9.95
N GLY A 148 -8.03 2.37 10.19
CA GLY A 148 -8.30 0.97 10.56
C GLY A 148 -9.14 0.85 11.85
N ARG A 149 -8.84 1.63 12.89
CA ARG A 149 -9.61 1.64 14.14
C ARG A 149 -11.04 2.12 13.91
N LEU A 150 -11.21 3.18 13.11
CA LEU A 150 -12.53 3.74 12.77
C LEU A 150 -13.38 2.73 11.99
N ILE A 151 -12.80 2.07 10.99
CA ILE A 151 -13.46 1.04 10.16
C ILE A 151 -13.84 -0.17 11.01
N GLU A 152 -12.95 -0.62 11.90
CA GLU A 152 -13.25 -1.69 12.86
C GLU A 152 -14.40 -1.29 13.81
N ALA A 153 -14.37 -0.07 14.34
CA ALA A 153 -15.39 0.40 15.26
C ALA A 153 -16.78 0.46 14.61
N VAL A 154 -16.90 0.80 13.33
CA VAL A 154 -18.19 0.75 12.57
C VAL A 154 -18.58 -0.65 12.10
N GLY A 155 -17.89 -1.67 12.58
CA GLY A 155 -18.23 -3.08 12.35
C GLY A 155 -17.94 -3.55 10.93
N LEU A 156 -16.96 -2.94 10.24
CA LEU A 156 -16.62 -3.31 8.86
C LEU A 156 -15.41 -4.25 8.76
N LYS A 157 -14.63 -4.45 9.82
CA LYS A 157 -13.51 -5.41 9.80
C LYS A 157 -14.01 -6.83 9.54
N GLY A 158 -13.46 -7.49 8.52
CA GLY A 158 -13.88 -8.82 8.11
C GLY A 158 -15.20 -8.86 7.32
N VAL A 159 -15.84 -7.72 7.05
CA VAL A 159 -17.05 -7.66 6.23
C VAL A 159 -16.67 -7.83 4.77
N GLU A 160 -17.35 -8.75 4.11
CA GLU A 160 -17.17 -9.13 2.71
C GLU A 160 -18.52 -9.07 1.98
N GLN A 161 -18.50 -8.55 0.76
CA GLN A 161 -19.63 -8.51 -0.16
C GLN A 161 -19.10 -8.84 -1.56
N ASN A 162 -19.73 -9.80 -2.25
CA ASN A 162 -19.39 -10.18 -3.63
C ASN A 162 -17.89 -10.51 -3.85
N GLY A 163 -17.22 -11.09 -2.86
CA GLY A 163 -15.79 -11.44 -2.97
C GLY A 163 -14.82 -10.29 -2.72
N VAL A 164 -15.27 -9.09 -2.33
CA VAL A 164 -14.42 -7.99 -1.87
C VAL A 164 -14.83 -7.53 -0.48
N GLY A 165 -13.89 -7.10 0.34
CA GLY A 165 -14.20 -6.68 1.71
C GLY A 165 -13.03 -6.09 2.46
N PHE A 166 -13.27 -5.67 3.71
CA PHE A 166 -12.18 -5.24 4.58
C PHE A 166 -11.58 -6.46 5.28
N SER A 167 -10.25 -6.54 5.29
CA SER A 167 -9.52 -7.68 5.82
C SER A 167 -9.84 -7.94 7.30
N PRO A 168 -10.04 -9.22 7.71
CA PRO A 168 -10.14 -9.57 9.13
C PRO A 168 -8.83 -9.36 9.89
N HIS A 169 -7.69 -9.33 9.18
CA HIS A 169 -6.37 -9.11 9.77
C HIS A 169 -6.06 -7.62 9.95
N HIS A 170 -6.45 -6.78 8.99
CA HIS A 170 -6.20 -5.34 9.03
C HIS A 170 -7.38 -4.55 8.43
N ALA A 171 -8.19 -3.92 9.29
CA ALA A 171 -9.45 -3.29 8.89
C ALA A 171 -9.32 -2.19 7.81
N ASN A 172 -8.17 -1.52 7.70
CA ASN A 172 -7.95 -0.53 6.63
C ASN A 172 -7.59 -1.14 5.26
N PHE A 173 -7.49 -2.47 5.11
CA PHE A 173 -7.13 -3.10 3.84
C PHE A 173 -8.38 -3.62 3.14
N LEU A 174 -8.65 -3.08 1.95
CA LEU A 174 -9.67 -3.62 1.06
C LEU A 174 -9.04 -4.77 0.26
N VAL A 175 -9.55 -5.97 0.46
CA VAL A 175 -9.03 -7.23 -0.09
C VAL A 175 -10.02 -7.82 -1.09
N ASN A 176 -9.48 -8.36 -2.17
CA ASN A 176 -10.20 -9.21 -3.11
C ASN A 176 -9.99 -10.67 -2.69
N PHE A 177 -11.05 -11.31 -2.21
CA PHE A 177 -11.06 -12.70 -1.78
C PHE A 177 -11.24 -13.70 -2.93
N GLY A 178 -11.45 -13.20 -4.16
CA GLY A 178 -11.64 -14.01 -5.36
C GLY A 178 -13.02 -14.65 -5.44
N VAL A 179 -13.13 -15.64 -6.32
CA VAL A 179 -14.39 -16.37 -6.54
C VAL A 179 -14.70 -17.25 -5.35
N LYS A 180 -15.79 -16.95 -4.64
CA LYS A 180 -16.36 -17.86 -3.65
C LYS A 180 -17.73 -18.33 -4.11
N SER A 181 -17.96 -19.62 -3.88
CA SER A 181 -19.26 -20.25 -4.07
C SER A 181 -20.09 -20.03 -2.82
N THR A 182 -21.32 -19.54 -2.95
CA THR A 182 -22.22 -19.50 -1.80
C THR A 182 -22.89 -20.86 -1.65
N GLN A 183 -22.34 -21.73 -0.80
CA GLN A 183 -23.22 -22.62 -0.06
C GLN A 183 -23.70 -21.84 1.15
N ALA A 184 -25.00 -21.52 1.17
CA ALA A 184 -25.64 -21.02 2.39
C ALA A 184 -25.29 -22.00 3.51
N SER A 185 -24.50 -21.57 4.49
CA SER A 185 -24.24 -22.38 5.68
C SER A 185 -25.60 -22.58 6.36
N PRO A 186 -26.09 -23.82 6.54
CA PRO A 186 -27.31 -24.02 7.29
C PRO A 186 -27.02 -23.59 8.72
N THR A 187 -27.67 -22.51 9.16
CA THR A 187 -27.78 -22.16 10.57
C THR A 187 -28.22 -23.42 11.30
N LYS A 188 -27.37 -23.97 12.19
CA LYS A 188 -27.68 -25.16 12.99
C LYS A 188 -28.93 -24.89 13.82
N THR A 189 -30.09 -25.23 13.27
CA THR A 189 -31.35 -25.36 13.99
C THR A 189 -31.76 -26.81 13.85
N ASN A 190 -32.06 -27.45 14.98
CA ASN A 190 -32.23 -28.89 15.13
C ASN A 190 -33.07 -29.54 14.01
N LEU A 191 -32.50 -30.60 13.40
CA LEU A 191 -33.19 -31.44 12.43
C LEU A 191 -34.19 -32.35 13.15
N VAL A 192 -35.48 -32.15 12.83
CA VAL A 192 -36.47 -33.23 12.84
C VAL A 192 -36.35 -33.96 11.49
N GLN A 193 -36.44 -35.29 11.51
CA GLN A 193 -36.19 -36.24 10.42
C GLN A 193 -36.76 -35.83 9.04
N ALA A 194 -35.97 -36.04 7.99
CA ALA A 194 -36.32 -35.80 6.60
C ALA A 194 -36.72 -37.10 5.88
N ASP A 195 -37.80 -37.00 5.09
CA ASP A 195 -38.36 -38.01 4.19
C ASP A 195 -37.63 -37.98 2.82
N SER A 196 -37.45 -39.15 2.20
CA SER A 196 -36.39 -39.43 1.21
C SER A 196 -36.77 -39.27 -0.27
N THR A 197 -37.35 -38.14 -0.70
CA THR A 197 -37.82 -38.00 -2.11
C THR A 197 -37.62 -36.65 -2.83
N LYS A 198 -36.72 -35.75 -2.39
CA LYS A 198 -36.45 -34.51 -3.16
C LYS A 198 -34.98 -34.31 -3.51
N THR A 199 -34.68 -34.46 -4.80
CA THR A 199 -33.39 -34.07 -5.40
C THR A 199 -33.28 -32.54 -5.39
N ASN A 200 -32.67 -31.98 -4.35
CA ASN A 200 -32.41 -30.54 -4.25
C ASN A 200 -31.17 -30.20 -5.09
N PHE A 201 -31.36 -29.65 -6.29
CA PHE A 201 -30.29 -28.92 -6.98
C PHE A 201 -30.12 -27.56 -6.30
N THR A 202 -29.18 -27.46 -5.36
CA THR A 202 -28.75 -26.17 -4.84
C THR A 202 -28.00 -25.45 -5.94
N LYS A 203 -28.58 -24.39 -6.51
CA LYS A 203 -27.88 -23.50 -7.44
C LYS A 203 -26.76 -22.83 -6.64
N ILE A 204 -25.52 -23.17 -6.96
CA ILE A 204 -24.34 -22.55 -6.36
C ILE A 204 -24.02 -21.33 -7.21
N ASP A 205 -24.37 -20.15 -6.70
CA ASP A 205 -23.96 -18.89 -7.32
C ASP A 205 -22.50 -18.61 -6.93
N PHE A 206 -21.70 -18.27 -7.94
CA PHE A 206 -20.31 -17.87 -7.79
C PHE A 206 -20.23 -16.36 -8.01
N TYR A 207 -19.66 -15.62 -7.06
CA TYR A 207 -19.46 -14.18 -7.20
C TYR A 207 -18.02 -13.88 -7.61
N GLN A 208 -17.83 -13.03 -8.62
CA GLN A 208 -16.55 -12.39 -8.94
C GLN A 208 -16.62 -10.94 -8.47
N ALA A 209 -15.60 -10.50 -7.74
CA ALA A 209 -15.50 -9.11 -7.32
C ALA A 209 -15.32 -8.20 -8.54
N GLU A 210 -16.24 -7.27 -8.72
CA GLU A 210 -16.11 -6.21 -9.71
C GLU A 210 -15.57 -4.92 -9.08
N PHE A 211 -15.11 -4.00 -9.93
CA PHE A 211 -14.67 -2.69 -9.47
C PHE A 211 -15.78 -1.92 -8.74
N ALA A 212 -17.03 -2.08 -9.16
CA ALA A 212 -18.20 -1.48 -8.52
C ALA A 212 -18.37 -1.97 -7.07
N ASP A 213 -18.08 -3.24 -6.77
CA ASP A 213 -18.17 -3.78 -5.42
C ASP A 213 -17.10 -3.15 -4.51
N ALA A 214 -15.88 -2.96 -5.03
CA ALA A 214 -14.82 -2.29 -4.28
C ALA A 214 -15.20 -0.84 -3.95
N LEU A 215 -15.77 -0.11 -4.91
CA LEU A 215 -16.29 1.24 -4.69
C LEU A 215 -17.41 1.27 -3.66
N ALA A 216 -18.33 0.31 -3.71
CA ALA A 216 -19.43 0.20 -2.74
C ALA A 216 -18.90 0.01 -1.31
N MET A 217 -17.88 -0.82 -1.12
CA MET A 217 -17.24 -1.02 0.19
C MET A 217 -16.53 0.25 0.68
N ILE A 218 -15.87 0.99 -0.21
CA ILE A 218 -15.22 2.27 0.11
C ILE A 218 -16.27 3.30 0.58
N GLU A 219 -17.35 3.48 -0.18
CA GLU A 219 -18.40 4.44 0.16
C GLU A 219 -19.15 4.04 1.44
N LEU A 220 -19.36 2.73 1.67
CA LEU A 220 -19.95 2.24 2.90
C LEU A 220 -19.10 2.61 4.12
N ALA A 221 -17.78 2.46 4.05
CA ALA A 221 -16.87 2.85 5.12
C ALA A 221 -16.89 4.36 5.36
N LYS A 222 -16.79 5.17 4.30
CA LYS A 222 -16.88 6.64 4.40
C LYS A 222 -18.18 7.07 5.07
N LYS A 223 -19.31 6.51 4.63
CA LYS A 223 -20.64 6.81 5.19
C LYS A 223 -20.71 6.50 6.68
N ARG A 224 -20.41 5.25 7.07
CA ARG A 224 -20.56 4.83 8.48
C ARG A 224 -19.62 5.57 9.42
N VAL A 225 -18.38 5.84 8.98
CA VAL A 225 -17.41 6.58 9.81
C VAL A 225 -17.82 8.03 9.97
N LYS A 226 -18.31 8.68 8.90
CA LYS A 226 -18.85 10.04 8.99
C LYS A 226 -20.08 10.11 9.90
N GLU A 227 -21.02 9.17 9.76
CA GLU A 227 -22.23 9.12 10.59
C GLU A 227 -21.93 8.90 12.08
N ARG A 228 -20.97 8.03 12.41
CA ARG A 228 -20.66 7.70 13.82
C ARG A 228 -19.68 8.66 14.48
N PHE A 229 -18.69 9.15 13.75
CA PHE A 229 -17.56 9.90 14.33
C PHE A 229 -17.46 11.34 13.80
N GLY A 230 -18.23 11.72 12.79
CA GLY A 230 -18.09 13.02 12.12
C GLY A 230 -16.80 13.18 11.31
N ILE A 231 -16.05 12.08 11.10
CA ILE A 231 -14.76 12.08 10.40
C ILE A 231 -14.96 11.68 8.94
N GLU A 232 -14.43 12.47 8.02
CA GLU A 232 -14.38 12.12 6.59
C GLU A 232 -13.12 11.32 6.27
N LEU A 233 -13.29 10.05 5.87
CA LEU A 233 -12.18 9.25 5.39
C LEU A 233 -11.78 9.65 3.97
N VAL A 234 -10.49 9.90 3.78
CA VAL A 234 -9.89 10.23 2.47
C VAL A 234 -9.24 8.98 1.89
N PRO A 235 -9.65 8.50 0.71
CA PRO A 235 -9.00 7.38 0.05
C PRO A 235 -7.50 7.65 -0.21
N GLU A 236 -6.66 6.67 0.08
CA GLU A 236 -5.26 6.64 -0.33
C GLU A 236 -5.11 6.03 -1.72
N VAL A 237 -6.02 5.11 -2.08
CA VAL A 237 -6.09 4.50 -3.41
C VAL A 237 -6.55 5.52 -4.46
N GLN A 238 -5.90 5.48 -5.63
CA GLN A 238 -6.34 6.27 -6.79
C GLN A 238 -7.30 5.45 -7.64
N ILE A 239 -8.48 6.02 -7.90
CA ILE A 239 -9.46 5.46 -8.82
C ILE A 239 -9.18 6.03 -10.21
N VAL A 240 -8.75 5.17 -11.12
CA VAL A 240 -8.55 5.51 -12.53
C VAL A 240 -9.80 5.09 -13.29
N ARG A 241 -10.37 6.00 -14.08
CA ARG A 241 -11.52 5.75 -14.96
C ARG A 241 -11.07 5.61 -16.41
#